data_AF-A0A7J3IFC4-F1
#
_entry.id   AF-A0A7J3IFC4-F1
#
_cell.length_a   1.000
_cell.length_b   1.000
_cell.length_c   1.000
_cell.angle_alpha   90.00
_cell.angle_beta   90.00
_cell.angle_gamma   90.00
#
_symmetry.space_group_name_H-M   'P 1'
#
loop_
_entity.id
_entity.type
_entity.pdbx_description
1 polymer ?
#
loop_
_entity_poly.entity_id
_entity_poly.type
_entity_poly.pdbx_seq_one_letter_code
_entity_poly.pdbx_strand_id
1 'polypeptide(L)' 'MLHRRSVILAYIGVFSSLSIVLAISRVEISYPLLPYLKFDFAEVPVMIVFMLCGPVPAIVAEIIHWMGLT' A
#
# COMPACT_ATOMS: atom_id res chain seq x y z
N MET A 1 18.25 -8.60 17.46
CA MET A 1 17.81 -7.50 16.55
C MET A 1 17.39 -7.99 15.15
N LEU A 2 17.98 -9.05 14.59
CA LEU A 2 17.62 -9.59 13.25
C LEU A 2 16.16 -10.03 13.11
N HIS A 3 15.57 -10.67 14.14
CA HIS A 3 14.19 -11.17 14.08
C HIS A 3 13.15 -10.08 13.76
N ARG A 4 13.36 -8.85 14.27
CA ARG A 4 12.48 -7.72 14.00
C ARG A 4 12.54 -7.25 12.54
N ARG A 5 13.69 -7.40 11.88
CA ARG A 5 13.85 -7.03 10.46
C ARG A 5 13.11 -8.00 9.55
N SER A 6 13.18 -9.30 9.83
CA SER A 6 12.44 -10.32 9.07
C SER A 6 10.93 -10.11 9.13
N VAL A 7 10.40 -9.73 10.30
CA VAL A 7 8.97 -9.42 10.47
C VAL A 7 8.56 -8.18 9.67
N ILE A 8 9.37 -7.12 9.66
CA ILE A 8 9.10 -5.92 8.86
C ILE A 8 9.08 -6.27 7.37
N LEU A 9 10.02 -7.08 6.88
CA LEU A 9 10.04 -7.52 5.48
C LEU A 9 8.81 -8.37 5.13
N ALA A 10 8.39 -9.26 6.03
CA ALA A 10 7.17 -10.04 5.85
C ALA A 10 5.94 -9.13 5.77
N TYR A 11 5.83 -8.12 6.64
CA TYR A 11 4.74 -7.14 6.56
C TYR A 11 4.75 -6.36 5.26
N ILE A 12 5.90 -5.85 4.84
CA ILE A 12 6.02 -5.14 3.56
C ILE A 12 5.52 -6.03 2.43
N GLY A 13 5.96 -7.30 2.34
CA GLY A 13 5.56 -8.20 1.26
C GLY A 13 4.07 -8.58 1.27
N VAL A 14 3.50 -8.85 2.45
CA VAL A 14 2.08 -9.24 2.56
C VAL A 14 1.18 -8.05 2.27
N PHE A 15 1.48 -6.88 2.83
CA PHE A 15 0.62 -5.71 2.62
C PHE A 15 0.81 -5.07 1.24
N SER A 16 2.01 -5.14 0.65
CA SER A 16 2.23 -4.67 -0.72
C SER A 16 1.55 -5.58 -1.75
N SER A 17 1.61 -6.91 -1.58
CA SER A 17 0.86 -7.82 -2.46
C SER A 17 -0.65 -7.62 -2.33
N LEU A 18 -1.16 -7.38 -1.12
CA LEU A 18 -2.57 -7.04 -0.90
C LEU A 18 -2.97 -5.74 -1.61
N SER A 19 -2.12 -4.71 -1.51
CA SER A 19 -2.29 -3.43 -2.20
C SER A 19 -2.36 -3.60 -3.72
N ILE A 20 -1.46 -4.40 -4.31
CA ILE A 20 -1.47 -4.71 -5.76
C ILE A 20 -2.78 -5.42 -6.16
N VAL A 21 -3.23 -6.40 -5.38
CA VAL A 21 -4.49 -7.11 -5.68
C VAL A 21 -5.68 -6.15 -5.66
N LEU A 22 -5.70 -5.21 -4.71
CA LEU A 22 -6.72 -4.16 -4.63
C LEU A 22 -6.65 -3.20 -5.82
N ALA A 23 -5.45 -2.79 -6.23
CA ALA A 23 -5.23 -1.94 -7.40
C ALA A 23 -5.75 -2.61 -8.69
N ILE A 24 -5.46 -3.90 -8.89
CA ILE A 24 -5.97 -4.67 -10.04
C ILE A 24 -7.50 -4.75 -10.03
N SER A 25 -8.09 -4.89 -8.83
CA SER A 25 -9.56 -4.95 -8.69
C SER A 25 -10.27 -3.63 -8.98
N ARG A 26 -9.52 -2.53 -9.25
CA ARG A 26 -10.05 -1.19 -9.54
C ARG A 26 -11.13 -0.76 -8.55
N VAL A 27 -10.88 -1.00 -7.27
CA VAL A 27 -11.72 -0.46 -6.21
C VAL A 27 -11.32 1.01 -6.05
N GLU A 28 -11.75 1.81 -7.02
CA GLU A 28 -11.55 3.26 -7.08
C GLU A 28 -12.91 3.95 -6.99
N ILE A 29 -13.08 4.82 -5.99
CA ILE A 29 -14.28 5.67 -5.88
C ILE A 29 -13.91 7.05 -6.40
N SER A 30 -14.52 7.44 -7.52
CA SER A 30 -14.39 8.79 -8.07
C SER A 30 -15.03 9.80 -7.12
N TYR A 31 -14.33 10.91 -6.86
CA TYR A 31 -14.87 11.96 -6.01
C TYR A 31 -16.01 12.69 -6.73
N PRO A 32 -17.18 12.90 -6.09
CA PRO A 32 -18.36 13.44 -6.76
C PRO A 32 -18.18 14.87 -7.29
N LEU A 33 -17.31 15.68 -6.66
CA LEU A 33 -17.02 17.05 -7.10
C LEU A 33 -15.81 17.16 -8.05
N LEU A 34 -14.88 16.21 -7.98
CA LEU A 34 -13.58 16.31 -8.63
C LEU A 34 -13.31 14.98 -9.35
N PRO A 35 -13.76 14.81 -10.60
CA PRO A 35 -13.68 13.54 -11.32
C PRO A 35 -12.24 13.07 -11.62
N TYR A 36 -11.25 13.96 -11.45
CA TYR A 36 -9.83 13.61 -11.54
C TYR A 36 -9.26 13.03 -10.24
N LEU A 37 -9.93 13.26 -9.11
CA LEU A 37 -9.54 12.72 -7.82
C LEU A 37 -10.26 11.39 -7.61
N LYS A 38 -9.50 10.31 -7.61
CA LYS A 38 -10.00 8.97 -7.33
C LYS A 38 -9.43 8.50 -6.02
N PHE A 39 -10.29 7.99 -5.15
CA PHE A 39 -9.87 7.31 -3.93
C PHE A 39 -9.57 5.86 -4.25
N ASP A 40 -8.28 5.52 -4.24
CA ASP A 40 -7.84 4.15 -4.40
C ASP A 40 -7.78 3.45 -3.03
N PHE A 41 -8.55 2.38 -2.87
CA PHE A 41 -8.50 1.58 -1.64
C PHE A 41 -7.21 0.76 -1.53
N ALA A 42 -6.43 0.65 -2.60
CA ALA A 42 -5.12 0.02 -2.59
C ALA A 42 -4.09 0.77 -1.72
N GLU A 43 -4.33 2.04 -1.37
CA GLU A 43 -3.48 2.80 -0.44
C GLU A 43 -3.71 2.39 1.04
N VAL A 44 -4.86 1.79 1.38
CA VAL A 44 -5.20 1.42 2.76
C VAL A 44 -4.20 0.40 3.35
N PRO A 45 -3.82 -0.68 2.67
CA PRO A 45 -2.76 -1.57 3.12
C PRO A 45 -1.41 -0.89 3.37
N VAL A 46 -1.04 0.09 2.55
CA VAL A 46 0.22 0.84 2.72
C VAL A 46 0.15 1.73 3.96
N MET A 47 -0.99 2.37 4.19
CA MET A 47 -1.26 3.14 5.41
C MET A 47 -1.20 2.28 6.68
N ILE A 48 -1.64 1.01 6.61
CA ILE A 48 -1.50 0.06 7.73
C ILE A 48 -0.01 -0.22 8.02
N VAL A 49 0.83 -0.42 6.99
CA VAL A 49 2.28 -0.60 7.17
C VAL A 49 2.91 0.65 7.78
N PHE A 50 2.48 1.84 7.38
CA PHE A 50 2.92 3.11 7.95
C PHE A 50 2.62 3.20 9.44
N MET A 51 1.40 2.86 9.85
CA MET A 51 1.01 2.88 11.27
C MET A 51 1.74 1.82 12.10
N LEU A 52 2.02 0.64 11.53
CA LEU A 52 2.62 -0.48 12.28
C LEU A 52 4.14 -0.42 12.36
N CYS A 53 4.81 -0.11 11.26
CA CYS A 53 6.28 -0.21 11.13
C CYS A 53 6.98 1.15 10.95
N GLY A 54 6.21 2.23 10.77
CA GLY A 54 6.72 3.59 10.62
C GLY A 54 6.94 4.01 9.15
N PRO A 55 7.54 5.21 8.94
CA PRO A 55 7.59 5.86 7.62
C PRO A 55 8.47 5.14 6.60
N VAL A 56 9.63 4.63 7.02
CA VAL A 56 10.60 3.99 6.11
C VAL A 56 10.02 2.76 5.39
N PRO A 57 9.47 1.75 6.09
CA PRO A 57 8.92 0.57 5.43
C PRO A 57 7.64 0.86 4.62
N ALA A 58 6.88 1.89 5.00
CA ALA A 58 5.71 2.31 4.24
C ALA A 58 6.07 2.93 2.89
N ILE A 59 7.12 3.76 2.83
CA ILE A 59 7.62 4.30 1.56
C ILE A 59 8.02 3.17 0.61
N VAL A 60 8.64 2.11 1.13
CA VAL A 60 9.00 0.93 0.31
C VAL A 60 7.73 0.22 -0.20
N ALA A 61 6.73 0.04 0.65
CA ALA A 61 5.45 -0.56 0.25
C ALA A 61 4.72 0.29 -0.80
N GLU A 62 4.77 1.63 -0.69
CA GLU A 62 4.18 2.55 -1.66
C GLU A 62 4.87 2.47 -3.02
N ILE A 63 6.20 2.40 -3.05
CA ILE A 63 6.95 2.22 -4.31
C ILE A 63 6.53 0.91 -5.00
N ILE A 64 6.35 -0.17 -4.23
CA ILE A 64 5.90 -1.47 -4.76
C ILE A 64 4.46 -1.38 -5.29
N HIS A 65 3.57 -0.72 -4.55
CA HIS A 65 2.20 -0.46 -4.99
C HIS A 65 2.18 0.30 -6.32
N TRP A 66 2.97 1.37 -6.42
CA TRP A 66 3.05 2.20 -7.61
C TRP A 66 3.54 1.42 -8.83
N MET A 67 4.49 0.50 -8.64
CA MET A 67 4.93 -0.43 -9.70
C MET A 67 3.83 -1.41 -10.15
N GLY A 68 2.88 -1.74 -9.27
CA GLY A 68 1.74 -2.58 -9.62
C GLY A 68 0.58 -1.82 -10.27
N LEU A 69 0.61 -0.48 -10.21
CA LEU A 69 -0.42 0.39 -10.77
C LEU A 69 -0.16 0.76 -12.25
N THR A 70 1.09 0.58 -12.73
CA THR A 70 1.48 0.65 -14.16
C THR A 70 0.94 -0.51 -14.97
#